data_AF-A0A8H5R1X6-F1
#
_entry.id   AF-A0A8H5R1X6-F1
#
_cell.length_a   1.000
_cell.length_b   1.000
_cell.length_c   1.000
_cell.angle_alpha   90.00
_cell.angle_beta   90.00
_cell.angle_gamma   90.00
#
_symmetry.space_group_name_H-M   'P 1'
#
loop_
_entity.id
_entity.type
_entity.pdbx_description
1 polymer ?
#
loop_
_entity_poly.entity_id
_entity_poly.type
_entity_poly.pdbx_seq_one_letter_code
_entity_poly.pdbx_strand_id
1 'polypeptide(L)'
;MRLQSLFPRLLSLFLLAESGFAQNTIQQTCTGLKNLSTCKFEFSVPYGVNVTVKTVADKKYDECKSKEKYKKPCPTPQKPKLICDALRCVPGWVDTTKQVVTGLQILTKKVNLCDTVRKVLGQHQGQNFIQSSNAICQCFPRISTLSATSGFKSFEKGVLSPADLKDVDQAVGAQKCMNESGFQTVDDRDKVRQTLQSKAKPKVLIIEGPEINEDSYSKLMAISKSCKPGSFCTGMQIQETIQNLFTPYMAEIARQFREGLFVPWVPFLQSLLLISNDFNLASQNLGSPFIGFRSRYTYATQVACVELGSCNGPAVSSFFKQVRDIINNTEFIYVMSIPETSKNLLITYIKEAQDANELAEELPDEQASADLFRGGEIQTVQDLFKFVPIVDRTFLLQRKIGWIVDFFAGYTAENGQLITSTYNSLVSVSDSSSDSIATELNIKERPENDNLLQQIIMMKNVMKGDIRGHLYTMKNAFERYDDSIANSSFGPGKSGVVMEPNAIGYQRWTKIPKMAMPCSKKSTKTFNKAGFTKAFSFTEYFKCMVDGATAYYPKLQIPYIRLTL
;
A
#
# COMPACT_ATOMS: atom_id res chain seq x y z
N MET A 1 4.36 -29.32 -71.74
CA MET A 1 5.58 -29.44 -70.89
C MET A 1 5.28 -28.75 -69.56
N ARG A 2 4.93 -29.50 -68.50
CA ARG A 2 5.80 -30.02 -67.42
C ARG A 2 6.64 -28.94 -66.71
N LEU A 3 6.25 -28.61 -65.47
CA LEU A 3 6.97 -28.86 -64.19
C LEU A 3 6.01 -28.40 -63.05
N GLN A 4 5.33 -29.25 -62.26
CA GLN A 4 5.82 -30.04 -61.11
C GLN A 4 6.63 -29.20 -60.11
N SER A 5 5.99 -28.73 -59.03
CA SER A 5 5.87 -29.40 -57.71
C SER A 5 7.10 -29.18 -56.83
N LEU A 6 7.01 -28.34 -55.78
CA LEU A 6 7.90 -28.40 -54.60
C LEU A 6 7.56 -27.42 -53.45
N PHE A 7 6.29 -27.08 -53.17
CA PHE A 7 5.97 -26.15 -52.06
C PHE A 7 4.95 -26.57 -50.97
N PRO A 8 4.22 -27.71 -51.01
CA PRO A 8 3.37 -28.09 -49.87
C PRO A 8 3.97 -29.16 -48.94
N ARG A 9 5.28 -29.47 -49.01
CA ARG A 9 5.91 -30.51 -48.16
C ARG A 9 6.67 -30.02 -46.92
N LEU A 10 6.80 -28.71 -46.72
CA LEU A 10 7.54 -28.16 -45.56
C LEU A 10 6.65 -27.72 -44.39
N LEU A 11 5.33 -27.59 -44.56
CA LEU A 11 4.41 -27.27 -43.45
C LEU A 11 4.05 -28.48 -42.58
N SER A 12 4.13 -29.70 -43.12
CA SER A 12 3.83 -30.94 -42.39
C SER A 12 5.03 -31.47 -41.57
N LEU A 13 6.21 -30.87 -41.72
CA LEU A 13 7.42 -31.21 -40.94
C LEU A 13 7.64 -30.33 -39.71
N PHE A 14 7.00 -29.14 -39.64
CA PHE A 14 6.98 -28.33 -38.41
C PHE A 14 5.90 -28.75 -37.40
N LEU A 15 4.98 -29.65 -37.77
CA LEU A 15 3.92 -30.17 -36.90
C LEU A 15 4.16 -31.61 -36.37
N LEU A 16 5.33 -32.19 -36.64
CA LEU A 16 5.67 -33.57 -36.23
C LEU A 16 6.97 -33.70 -35.43
N ALA A 17 7.52 -32.59 -34.91
CA ALA A 17 8.71 -32.60 -34.06
C ALA A 17 8.53 -31.85 -32.71
N GLU A 18 7.29 -31.67 -32.25
CA GLU A 18 6.97 -31.31 -30.84
C GLU A 18 6.01 -32.36 -30.23
N SER A 19 6.36 -33.64 -30.33
CA SER A 19 5.78 -34.67 -29.45
C SER A 19 6.73 -35.01 -28.28
N GLY A 20 7.69 -34.13 -28.00
CA GLY A 20 8.50 -34.14 -26.79
C GLY A 20 7.82 -33.31 -25.70
N PHE A 21 7.18 -33.98 -24.74
CA PHE A 21 6.71 -33.42 -23.47
C PHE A 21 5.97 -32.07 -23.56
N ALA A 22 4.76 -32.06 -24.15
CA ALA A 22 3.80 -31.03 -23.75
C ALA A 22 3.54 -31.17 -22.25
N GLN A 23 4.08 -30.25 -21.45
CA GLN A 23 3.83 -30.17 -20.01
C GLN A 23 2.33 -29.97 -19.81
N ASN A 24 1.63 -30.97 -19.27
CA ASN A 24 0.22 -30.85 -18.97
C ASN A 24 0.05 -29.77 -17.89
N THR A 25 -0.74 -28.74 -18.16
CA THR A 25 -1.04 -27.72 -17.15
C THR A 25 -2.08 -28.23 -16.15
N ILE A 26 -2.16 -27.60 -14.98
CA ILE A 26 -3.20 -27.90 -13.98
C ILE A 26 -4.59 -27.79 -14.62
N GLN A 27 -4.82 -26.77 -15.44
CA GLN A 27 -6.11 -26.51 -16.08
C GLN A 27 -6.51 -27.59 -17.10
N GLN A 28 -5.55 -28.07 -17.90
CA GLN A 28 -5.77 -29.19 -18.82
C GLN A 28 -6.11 -30.48 -18.07
N THR A 29 -5.38 -30.76 -16.99
CA THR A 29 -5.58 -31.96 -16.17
C THR A 29 -6.94 -31.94 -15.47
N CYS A 30 -7.33 -30.79 -14.91
CA CYS A 30 -8.57 -30.64 -14.15
C CYS A 30 -9.84 -30.72 -15.02
N THR A 31 -9.76 -30.43 -16.32
CA THR A 31 -10.90 -30.56 -17.24
C THR A 31 -11.38 -32.02 -17.33
N GLY A 32 -10.45 -32.99 -17.28
CA GLY A 32 -10.75 -34.42 -17.32
C GLY A 32 -11.22 -35.02 -15.98
N LEU A 33 -11.19 -34.24 -14.89
CA LEU A 33 -11.39 -34.73 -13.52
C LEU A 33 -12.66 -34.17 -12.85
N LYS A 34 -13.62 -33.69 -13.65
CA LYS A 34 -14.90 -33.22 -13.12
C LYS A 34 -15.56 -34.29 -12.25
N ASN A 35 -16.08 -33.88 -11.09
CA ASN A 35 -16.75 -34.71 -10.09
C ASN A 35 -15.86 -35.72 -9.33
N LEU A 36 -14.52 -35.61 -9.43
CA LEU A 36 -13.60 -36.49 -8.69
C LEU A 36 -13.80 -36.42 -7.16
N SER A 37 -14.06 -35.23 -6.60
CA SER A 37 -14.26 -35.03 -5.16
C SER A 37 -15.44 -35.83 -4.58
N THR A 38 -16.44 -36.17 -5.40
CA THR A 38 -17.60 -36.94 -4.96
C THR A 38 -17.41 -38.45 -5.07
N CYS A 39 -16.40 -38.92 -5.82
CA CYS A 39 -16.22 -40.32 -6.19
C CYS A 39 -17.46 -41.03 -6.77
N LYS A 40 -18.46 -40.29 -7.28
CA LYS A 40 -19.69 -40.85 -7.86
C LYS A 40 -19.62 -41.05 -9.37
N PHE A 41 -18.59 -40.53 -10.04
CA PHE A 41 -18.47 -40.60 -11.49
C PHE A 41 -17.97 -41.97 -11.95
N GLU A 42 -18.73 -42.61 -12.84
CA GLU A 42 -18.38 -43.86 -13.50
C GLU A 42 -18.30 -43.68 -15.01
N PHE A 43 -17.37 -44.38 -15.65
CA PHE A 43 -17.22 -44.38 -17.10
C PHE A 43 -17.00 -45.78 -17.66
N SER A 44 -17.39 -45.97 -18.91
CA SER A 44 -17.32 -47.27 -19.60
C SER A 44 -15.96 -47.48 -20.25
N VAL A 45 -15.29 -48.58 -19.91
CA VAL A 45 -14.04 -49.02 -20.52
C VAL A 45 -14.28 -50.33 -21.27
N PRO A 46 -13.85 -50.45 -22.55
CA PRO A 46 -14.07 -51.67 -23.30
C PRO A 46 -13.09 -52.77 -22.83
N TYR A 47 -13.59 -53.96 -22.57
CA TYR A 47 -12.78 -55.10 -22.15
C TYR A 47 -12.81 -56.28 -23.13
N GLY A 48 -13.78 -56.32 -24.04
CA GLY A 48 -13.88 -57.40 -25.01
C GLY A 48 -14.95 -57.15 -26.08
N VAL A 49 -15.17 -58.16 -26.92
CA VAL A 49 -16.23 -58.18 -27.94
C VAL A 49 -16.98 -59.49 -27.93
N ASN A 50 -18.29 -59.39 -28.08
CA ASN A 50 -19.16 -60.52 -28.40
C ASN A 50 -19.61 -60.44 -29.86
N VAL A 51 -19.87 -61.60 -30.43
CA VAL A 51 -20.33 -61.73 -31.82
C VAL A 51 -21.84 -61.73 -31.82
N THR A 52 -22.46 -60.83 -32.57
CA THR A 52 -23.91 -60.80 -32.72
C THR A 52 -24.31 -61.78 -33.81
N VAL A 53 -25.02 -62.84 -33.44
CA VAL A 53 -25.51 -63.86 -34.37
C VAL A 53 -27.00 -63.66 -34.63
N LYS A 54 -27.43 -63.88 -35.87
CA LYS A 54 -28.84 -64.03 -36.21
C LYS A 54 -29.08 -65.43 -36.77
N THR A 55 -30.17 -66.04 -36.35
CA THR A 55 -30.69 -67.27 -36.95
C THR A 55 -31.35 -66.89 -38.26
N VAL A 56 -30.80 -67.37 -39.38
CA VAL A 56 -31.39 -67.21 -40.71
C VAL A 56 -31.87 -68.55 -41.22
N ALA A 57 -32.94 -68.52 -42.01
CA ALA A 57 -33.41 -69.72 -42.71
C ALA A 57 -32.31 -70.24 -43.63
N ASP A 58 -32.10 -71.55 -43.61
CA ASP A 58 -31.18 -72.25 -44.48
C ASP A 58 -31.89 -73.45 -45.09
N LYS A 59 -31.34 -74.00 -46.17
CA LYS A 59 -31.87 -75.22 -46.77
C LYS A 59 -30.74 -76.23 -46.85
N LYS A 60 -30.93 -77.37 -46.18
CA LYS A 60 -29.99 -78.51 -46.27
C LYS A 60 -30.59 -79.58 -47.18
N TYR A 61 -29.79 -80.09 -48.11
CA TYR A 61 -30.20 -81.18 -48.97
C TYR A 61 -30.15 -82.49 -48.18
N ASP A 62 -31.27 -83.20 -48.12
CA ASP A 62 -31.39 -84.52 -47.51
C ASP A 62 -31.70 -85.55 -48.61
N GLU A 63 -30.78 -86.50 -48.77
CA GLU A 63 -30.89 -87.57 -49.76
C GLU A 63 -32.08 -88.51 -49.51
N CYS A 64 -32.69 -88.46 -48.32
CA CYS A 64 -33.89 -89.20 -47.96
C CYS A 64 -34.93 -88.36 -47.20
N LYS A 65 -35.21 -87.14 -47.69
CA LYS A 65 -36.22 -86.23 -47.10
C LYS A 65 -37.58 -86.91 -46.84
N SER A 66 -38.03 -87.78 -47.75
CA SER A 66 -39.25 -88.58 -47.57
C SER A 66 -39.08 -89.98 -48.15
N LYS A 67 -39.90 -90.94 -47.70
CA LYS A 67 -39.88 -92.32 -48.22
C LYS A 67 -41.18 -92.60 -48.97
N GLU A 68 -41.06 -93.01 -50.23
CA GLU A 68 -42.19 -93.37 -51.08
C GLU A 68 -42.29 -94.90 -51.18
N LYS A 69 -43.49 -95.44 -50.97
CA LYS A 69 -43.76 -96.87 -51.22
C LYS A 69 -43.91 -97.09 -52.71
N TYR A 70 -43.13 -98.03 -53.25
CA TYR A 70 -43.26 -98.49 -54.62
C TYR A 70 -43.31 -100.02 -54.66
N LYS A 71 -43.90 -100.56 -55.71
CA LYS A 71 -44.06 -101.99 -55.91
C LYS A 71 -42.89 -102.55 -56.70
N LYS A 72 -42.19 -103.56 -56.17
CA LYS A 72 -41.09 -104.25 -56.87
C LYS A 72 -41.38 -105.74 -57.03
N PRO A 73 -40.93 -106.39 -58.12
CA PRO A 73 -41.00 -107.85 -58.25
C PRO A 73 -40.19 -108.53 -57.13
N CYS A 74 -40.79 -109.53 -56.49
CA CYS A 74 -40.21 -110.35 -55.43
C CYS A 74 -40.64 -111.82 -55.62
N PRO A 75 -40.26 -112.47 -56.75
CA PRO A 75 -40.73 -113.81 -57.07
C PRO A 75 -40.30 -114.83 -56.02
N THR A 76 -41.20 -115.75 -55.68
CA THR A 76 -40.89 -116.94 -54.86
C THR A 76 -41.10 -118.20 -55.70
N PRO A 77 -40.49 -119.34 -55.35
CA PRO A 77 -40.58 -120.58 -56.15
C PRO A 77 -42.03 -121.04 -56.41
N GLN A 78 -42.95 -120.73 -55.50
CA GLN A 78 -44.37 -121.05 -55.63
C GLN A 78 -45.17 -119.95 -56.37
N LYS A 79 -44.67 -118.73 -56.48
CA LYS A 79 -45.33 -117.58 -57.14
C LYS A 79 -44.31 -116.71 -57.89
N PRO A 80 -43.98 -117.05 -59.16
CA PRO A 80 -42.96 -116.35 -59.95
C PRO A 80 -43.30 -114.90 -60.34
N LYS A 81 -44.53 -114.42 -60.11
CA LYS A 81 -44.97 -113.05 -60.42
C LYS A 81 -45.34 -112.22 -59.18
N LEU A 82 -44.90 -112.62 -57.99
CA LEU A 82 -45.20 -111.88 -56.76
C LEU A 82 -44.56 -110.49 -56.78
N ILE A 83 -45.32 -109.48 -56.36
CA ILE A 83 -44.89 -108.08 -56.24
C ILE A 83 -45.03 -107.66 -54.77
N CYS A 84 -43.96 -107.07 -54.22
CA CYS A 84 -43.87 -106.65 -52.83
C CYS A 84 -43.75 -105.14 -52.75
N ASP A 85 -44.23 -104.56 -51.65
CA ASP A 85 -43.99 -103.16 -51.34
C ASP A 85 -42.53 -102.99 -50.88
N ALA A 86 -41.84 -102.04 -51.50
CA ALA A 86 -40.51 -101.58 -51.12
C ALA A 86 -40.55 -100.06 -50.89
N LEU A 87 -39.63 -99.55 -50.08
CA LEU A 87 -39.48 -98.10 -49.85
C LEU A 87 -38.30 -97.59 -50.64
N ARG A 88 -38.47 -96.47 -51.34
CA ARG A 88 -37.35 -95.68 -51.90
C ARG A 88 -37.29 -94.32 -51.23
N CYS A 89 -36.08 -93.83 -51.01
CA CYS A 89 -35.84 -92.48 -50.55
C CYS A 89 -36.12 -91.49 -51.69
N VAL A 90 -36.84 -90.42 -51.39
CA VAL A 90 -37.06 -89.27 -52.28
C VAL A 90 -36.24 -88.11 -51.73
N PRO A 91 -35.16 -87.70 -52.42
CA PRO A 91 -34.34 -86.57 -52.00
C PRO A 91 -35.11 -85.25 -51.98
N GLY A 92 -34.72 -84.32 -51.12
CA GLY A 92 -35.26 -82.96 -51.17
C GLY A 92 -34.63 -82.00 -50.16
N TRP A 93 -34.97 -80.72 -50.30
CA TRP A 93 -34.51 -79.67 -49.39
C TRP A 93 -35.33 -79.66 -48.10
N VAL A 94 -34.65 -79.74 -46.97
CA VAL A 94 -35.24 -79.55 -45.64
C VAL A 94 -34.94 -78.12 -45.20
N ASP A 95 -35.98 -77.39 -44.78
CA ASP A 95 -35.79 -76.09 -44.16
C ASP A 95 -35.10 -76.29 -42.81
N THR A 96 -33.92 -75.72 -42.68
CA THR A 96 -33.14 -75.71 -41.45
C THR A 96 -32.89 -74.26 -41.06
N THR A 97 -32.21 -74.04 -39.94
CA THR A 97 -31.72 -72.72 -39.59
C THR A 97 -30.22 -72.79 -39.38
N LYS A 98 -29.52 -71.73 -39.82
CA LYS A 98 -28.10 -71.54 -39.50
C LYS A 98 -27.92 -70.23 -38.75
N GLN A 99 -27.00 -70.23 -37.81
CA GLN A 99 -26.57 -68.99 -37.16
C GLN A 99 -25.53 -68.31 -38.04
N VAL A 100 -25.82 -67.09 -38.50
CA VAL A 100 -24.86 -66.26 -39.24
C VAL A 100 -24.45 -65.09 -38.35
N VAL A 101 -23.14 -64.81 -38.35
CA VAL A 101 -22.60 -63.64 -37.69
C VAL A 101 -23.03 -62.38 -38.45
N THR A 102 -23.63 -61.43 -37.74
CA THR A 102 -24.17 -60.19 -38.33
C THR A 102 -23.49 -58.92 -37.81
N GLY A 103 -22.62 -59.03 -36.81
CA GLY A 103 -21.84 -57.89 -36.32
C GLY A 103 -21.11 -58.15 -35.02
N LEU A 104 -20.55 -57.08 -34.46
CA LEU A 104 -19.89 -57.08 -33.15
C LEU A 104 -20.60 -56.18 -32.14
N GLN A 105 -20.74 -56.71 -30.93
CA GLN A 105 -21.12 -55.96 -29.74
C GLN A 105 -19.88 -55.78 -28.87
N ILE A 106 -19.53 -54.53 -28.57
CA ILE A 106 -18.40 -54.22 -27.67
C ILE A 106 -18.89 -54.36 -26.24
N LEU A 107 -18.17 -55.16 -25.46
CA LEU A 107 -18.42 -55.35 -24.04
C LEU A 107 -17.66 -54.28 -23.25
N THR A 108 -18.42 -53.49 -22.51
CA THR A 108 -17.88 -52.42 -21.66
C THR A 108 -18.15 -52.71 -20.20
N LYS A 109 -17.20 -52.37 -19.33
CA LYS A 109 -17.39 -52.36 -17.88
C LYS A 109 -17.41 -50.93 -17.35
N LYS A 110 -18.26 -50.65 -16.37
CA LYS A 110 -18.23 -49.37 -15.65
C LYS A 110 -17.06 -49.39 -14.66
N VAL A 111 -16.33 -48.28 -14.60
CA VAL A 111 -15.19 -48.11 -13.69
C VAL A 111 -15.34 -46.79 -12.96
N ASN A 112 -15.10 -46.80 -11.64
CA ASN A 112 -15.11 -45.61 -10.81
C ASN A 112 -13.87 -44.74 -11.06
N LEU A 113 -14.05 -43.43 -11.14
CA LEU A 113 -12.94 -42.49 -11.37
C LEU A 113 -11.93 -42.46 -10.22
N CYS A 114 -12.38 -42.46 -8.96
CA CYS A 114 -11.48 -42.43 -7.80
C CYS A 114 -10.64 -43.70 -7.71
N ASP A 115 -11.22 -44.87 -8.00
CA ASP A 115 -10.46 -46.13 -8.03
C ASP A 115 -9.44 -46.13 -9.17
N THR A 116 -9.80 -45.54 -10.32
CA THR A 116 -8.86 -45.34 -11.42
C THR A 116 -7.72 -44.42 -11.01
N VAL A 117 -8.00 -43.31 -10.32
CA VAL A 117 -6.97 -42.38 -9.82
C VAL A 117 -6.04 -43.06 -8.81
N ARG A 118 -6.59 -43.81 -7.84
CA ARG A 118 -5.81 -44.59 -6.86
C ARG A 118 -4.92 -45.63 -7.56
N LYS A 119 -5.43 -46.27 -8.60
CA LYS A 119 -4.67 -47.24 -9.39
C LYS A 119 -3.55 -46.59 -10.19
N VAL A 120 -3.79 -45.41 -10.77
CA VAL A 120 -2.83 -44.71 -11.63
C VAL A 120 -1.72 -44.04 -10.81
N LEU A 121 -2.06 -43.41 -9.70
CA LEU A 121 -1.08 -42.68 -8.88
C LEU A 121 -0.43 -43.55 -7.79
N GLY A 122 -1.07 -44.65 -7.41
CA GLY A 122 -0.78 -45.42 -6.20
C GLY A 122 -1.75 -45.03 -5.07
N GLN A 123 -2.07 -45.96 -4.17
CA GLN A 123 -3.14 -45.79 -3.17
C GLN A 123 -3.02 -44.50 -2.35
N HIS A 124 -1.85 -44.27 -1.74
CA HIS A 124 -1.62 -43.10 -0.89
C HIS A 124 -1.63 -41.78 -1.69
N GLN A 125 -0.86 -41.69 -2.78
CA GLN A 125 -0.80 -40.48 -3.63
C GLN A 125 -2.16 -40.17 -4.27
N GLY A 126 -2.88 -41.19 -4.72
CA GLY A 126 -4.21 -41.06 -5.28
C GLY A 126 -5.23 -40.58 -4.26
N GLN A 127 -5.18 -41.08 -3.02
CA GLN A 127 -6.09 -40.63 -1.96
C GLN A 127 -5.83 -39.17 -1.58
N ASN A 128 -4.56 -38.76 -1.41
CA ASN A 128 -4.21 -37.37 -1.13
C ASN A 128 -4.64 -36.43 -2.26
N PHE A 129 -4.47 -36.86 -3.53
CA PHE A 129 -4.93 -36.10 -4.67
C PHE A 129 -6.46 -35.98 -4.70
N ILE A 130 -7.21 -37.04 -4.44
CA ILE A 130 -8.67 -37.00 -4.39
C ILE A 130 -9.15 -35.99 -3.34
N GLN A 131 -8.55 -36.01 -2.14
CA GLN A 131 -8.88 -35.08 -1.05
C GLN A 131 -8.57 -33.61 -1.41
N SER A 132 -7.45 -33.35 -2.08
CA SER A 132 -7.03 -32.00 -2.50
C SER A 132 -7.56 -31.58 -3.87
N SER A 133 -8.24 -32.46 -4.61
CA SER A 133 -8.66 -32.22 -6.00
C SER A 133 -9.62 -31.05 -6.13
N ASN A 134 -10.44 -30.79 -5.12
CA ASN A 134 -11.34 -29.65 -5.11
C ASN A 134 -10.56 -28.32 -5.07
N ALA A 135 -9.55 -28.23 -4.20
CA ALA A 135 -8.67 -27.06 -4.15
C ALA A 135 -7.90 -26.88 -5.46
N ILE A 136 -7.26 -27.94 -5.97
CA ILE A 136 -6.43 -27.87 -7.18
C ILE A 136 -7.26 -27.57 -8.43
N CYS A 137 -8.44 -28.16 -8.57
CA CYS A 137 -9.22 -28.12 -9.81
C CYS A 137 -10.41 -27.16 -9.80
N GLN A 138 -10.79 -26.61 -8.65
CA GLN A 138 -11.85 -25.60 -8.56
C GLN A 138 -11.35 -24.29 -7.96
N CYS A 139 -10.71 -24.34 -6.80
CA CYS A 139 -10.34 -23.13 -6.07
C CYS A 139 -9.13 -22.42 -6.67
N PHE A 140 -8.08 -23.16 -7.06
CA PHE A 140 -6.90 -22.59 -7.70
C PHE A 140 -7.22 -21.88 -9.03
N PRO A 141 -7.94 -22.49 -10.00
CA PRO A 141 -8.32 -21.80 -11.24
C PRO A 141 -9.22 -20.59 -10.97
N ARG A 142 -10.06 -20.62 -9.93
CA ARG A 142 -10.92 -19.50 -9.57
C ARG A 142 -10.13 -18.26 -9.16
N ILE A 143 -9.00 -18.42 -8.47
CA ILE A 143 -8.12 -17.28 -8.14
C ILE A 143 -7.60 -16.61 -9.42
N SER A 144 -7.22 -17.40 -10.43
CA SER A 144 -6.78 -16.87 -11.72
C SER A 144 -7.88 -16.17 -12.50
N THR A 145 -9.14 -16.57 -12.35
CA THR A 145 -10.28 -15.85 -12.95
C THR A 145 -10.56 -14.55 -12.20
N LEU A 146 -10.47 -14.58 -10.86
CA LEU A 146 -10.70 -13.42 -10.01
C LEU A 146 -9.64 -12.33 -10.22
N SER A 147 -8.38 -12.69 -10.48
CA SER A 147 -7.32 -11.70 -10.72
C SER A 147 -7.56 -10.79 -11.92
N ALA A 148 -8.45 -11.18 -12.84
CA ALA A 148 -8.87 -10.37 -13.96
C ALA A 148 -10.00 -9.37 -13.64
N THR A 149 -10.69 -9.51 -12.50
CA THR A 149 -11.86 -8.67 -12.17
C THR A 149 -11.44 -7.27 -11.70
N SER A 150 -12.35 -6.30 -11.82
CA SER A 150 -12.12 -4.95 -11.31
C SER A 150 -11.97 -4.95 -9.79
N GLY A 151 -12.79 -5.72 -9.08
CA GLY A 151 -12.77 -5.72 -7.61
C GLY A 151 -11.48 -6.27 -7.02
N PHE A 152 -10.88 -7.27 -7.68
CA PHE A 152 -9.56 -7.78 -7.30
C PHE A 152 -8.48 -6.68 -7.42
N LYS A 153 -8.50 -5.92 -8.53
CA LYS A 153 -7.55 -4.83 -8.78
C LYS A 153 -7.79 -3.63 -7.87
N SER A 154 -9.04 -3.31 -7.55
CA SER A 154 -9.41 -2.27 -6.58
C SER A 154 -8.84 -2.59 -5.20
N PHE A 155 -9.03 -3.84 -4.74
CA PHE A 155 -8.51 -4.29 -3.46
C PHE A 155 -6.97 -4.29 -3.42
N GLU A 156 -6.31 -4.71 -4.49
CA GLU A 156 -4.84 -4.64 -4.61
C GLU A 156 -4.30 -3.19 -4.53
N LYS A 157 -5.13 -2.19 -4.85
CA LYS A 157 -4.82 -0.76 -4.73
C LYS A 157 -5.32 -0.14 -3.42
N GLY A 158 -5.98 -0.92 -2.56
CA GLY A 158 -6.56 -0.45 -1.32
C GLY A 158 -7.78 0.47 -1.49
N VAL A 159 -8.53 0.34 -2.58
CA VAL A 159 -9.74 1.15 -2.84
C VAL A 159 -10.96 0.55 -2.14
N LEU A 160 -11.56 1.27 -1.19
CA LEU A 160 -12.71 0.83 -0.40
C LEU A 160 -14.04 1.04 -1.16
N SER A 161 -14.25 0.24 -2.20
CA SER A 161 -15.45 0.27 -3.04
C SER A 161 -16.46 -0.82 -2.65
N PRO A 162 -17.68 -0.46 -2.21
CA PRO A 162 -18.73 -1.43 -1.91
C PRO A 162 -19.14 -2.34 -3.08
N ALA A 163 -18.90 -1.90 -4.32
CA ALA A 163 -19.22 -2.69 -5.52
C ALA A 163 -18.33 -3.92 -5.65
N ASP A 164 -17.15 -3.88 -5.04
CA ASP A 164 -16.10 -4.88 -5.19
C ASP A 164 -16.13 -5.97 -4.10
N LEU A 165 -17.00 -5.82 -3.09
CA LEU A 165 -17.15 -6.75 -1.95
C LEU A 165 -17.33 -8.21 -2.39
N LYS A 166 -18.14 -8.44 -3.43
CA LYS A 166 -18.42 -9.80 -3.94
C LYS A 166 -17.16 -10.48 -4.49
N ASP A 167 -16.25 -9.74 -5.09
CA ASP A 167 -15.01 -10.30 -5.65
C ASP A 167 -14.02 -10.64 -4.53
N VAL A 168 -13.97 -9.81 -3.48
CA VAL A 168 -13.16 -10.07 -2.29
C VAL A 168 -13.66 -11.29 -1.52
N ASP A 169 -14.97 -11.41 -1.28
CA ASP A 169 -15.54 -12.59 -0.62
C ASP A 169 -15.22 -13.88 -1.38
N GLN A 170 -15.22 -13.82 -2.72
CA GLN A 170 -14.83 -14.96 -3.55
C GLN A 170 -13.34 -15.29 -3.47
N ALA A 171 -12.48 -14.28 -3.37
CA ALA A 171 -11.04 -14.47 -3.20
C ALA A 171 -10.73 -15.10 -1.82
N VAL A 172 -11.36 -14.61 -0.76
CA VAL A 172 -11.28 -15.16 0.61
C VAL A 172 -11.78 -16.60 0.63
N GLY A 173 -12.92 -16.87 0.00
CA GLY A 173 -13.46 -18.23 -0.11
C GLY A 173 -12.52 -19.18 -0.87
N ALA A 174 -11.89 -18.72 -1.94
CA ALA A 174 -10.91 -19.51 -2.69
C ALA A 174 -9.65 -19.79 -1.86
N GLN A 175 -9.14 -18.80 -1.12
CA GLN A 175 -8.00 -18.96 -0.21
C GLN A 175 -8.31 -19.96 0.91
N LYS A 176 -9.48 -19.84 1.55
CA LYS A 176 -9.93 -20.77 2.59
C LYS A 176 -9.99 -22.21 2.07
N CYS A 177 -10.56 -22.42 0.88
CA CYS A 177 -10.59 -23.72 0.23
C CYS A 177 -9.19 -24.32 -0.01
N MET A 178 -8.21 -23.49 -0.40
CA MET A 178 -6.82 -23.94 -0.57
C MET A 178 -6.19 -24.34 0.77
N ASN A 179 -6.33 -23.51 1.80
CA ASN A 179 -5.78 -23.74 3.14
C ASN A 179 -6.38 -24.99 3.80
N GLU A 180 -7.70 -25.19 3.72
CA GLU A 180 -8.39 -26.38 4.24
C GLU A 180 -7.93 -27.68 3.57
N SER A 181 -7.41 -27.59 2.35
CA SER A 181 -6.84 -28.72 1.61
C SER A 181 -5.33 -28.91 1.84
N GLY A 182 -4.75 -28.19 2.82
CA GLY A 182 -3.35 -28.33 3.22
C GLY A 182 -2.35 -27.49 2.40
N PHE A 183 -2.81 -26.62 1.50
CA PHE A 183 -1.93 -25.71 0.79
C PHE A 183 -1.75 -24.41 1.58
N GLN A 184 -0.55 -24.18 2.11
CA GLN A 184 -0.27 -23.00 2.91
C GLN A 184 -0.25 -21.72 2.05
N THR A 185 -0.78 -20.64 2.62
CA THR A 185 -0.59 -19.28 2.12
C THR A 185 0.68 -18.71 2.74
N VAL A 186 1.55 -18.15 1.90
CA VAL A 186 2.77 -17.43 2.29
C VAL A 186 2.69 -15.99 1.81
N ASP A 187 3.49 -15.10 2.42
CA ASP A 187 3.51 -13.68 2.11
C ASP A 187 4.93 -13.10 2.18
N ASP A 188 5.09 -11.87 1.67
CA ASP A 188 6.32 -11.08 1.77
C ASP A 188 6.20 -9.88 2.72
N ARG A 189 5.27 -9.94 3.69
CA ARG A 189 4.94 -8.82 4.60
C ARG A 189 6.17 -8.26 5.30
N ASP A 190 6.99 -9.12 5.91
CA ASP A 190 8.13 -8.67 6.70
C ASP A 190 9.21 -8.01 5.83
N LYS A 191 9.38 -8.48 4.59
CA LYS A 191 10.28 -7.86 3.60
C LYS A 191 9.77 -6.48 3.18
N VAL A 192 8.46 -6.34 2.98
CA VAL A 192 7.82 -5.06 2.63
C VAL A 192 7.95 -4.06 3.79
N ARG A 193 7.70 -4.48 5.03
CA ARG A 193 7.92 -3.64 6.24
C ARG A 193 9.37 -3.21 6.37
N GLN A 194 10.34 -4.11 6.21
CA GLN A 194 11.77 -3.74 6.23
C GLN A 194 12.11 -2.73 5.14
N THR A 195 11.55 -2.89 3.94
CA THR A 195 11.74 -1.93 2.83
C THR A 195 11.13 -0.57 3.18
N LEU A 196 9.95 -0.54 3.78
CA LEU A 196 9.30 0.68 4.23
C LEU A 196 10.14 1.41 5.29
N GLN A 197 10.59 0.69 6.32
CA GLN A 197 11.43 1.23 7.38
C GLN A 197 12.80 1.72 6.87
N SER A 198 13.36 1.08 5.83
CA SER A 198 14.60 1.58 5.19
C SER A 198 14.45 2.94 4.51
N LYS A 199 13.22 3.41 4.26
CA LYS A 199 12.95 4.76 3.75
C LYS A 199 13.02 5.83 4.83
N ALA A 200 13.00 5.45 6.10
CA ALA A 200 13.21 6.38 7.21
C ALA A 200 14.64 6.94 7.14
N LYS A 201 14.76 8.26 7.31
CA LYS A 201 16.02 9.02 7.23
C LYS A 201 16.01 10.06 8.37
N PRO A 202 17.14 10.74 8.67
CA PRO A 202 17.20 11.72 9.77
C PRO A 202 16.14 12.84 9.72
N LYS A 203 15.51 13.09 8.57
CA LYS A 203 14.42 14.06 8.38
C LYS A 203 13.17 13.46 7.74
N VAL A 204 13.07 12.13 7.74
CA VAL A 204 11.92 11.42 7.17
C VAL A 204 11.51 10.34 8.16
N LEU A 205 10.36 10.55 8.81
CA LEU A 205 9.73 9.52 9.65
C LEU A 205 8.70 8.75 8.84
N ILE A 206 8.55 7.48 9.16
CA ILE A 206 7.51 6.62 8.59
C ILE A 206 6.65 6.12 9.74
N ILE A 207 5.39 6.57 9.76
CA ILE A 207 4.41 6.21 10.79
C ILE A 207 3.49 5.15 10.19
N GLU A 208 3.67 3.89 10.60
CA GLU A 208 2.80 2.79 10.16
C GLU A 208 1.43 2.88 10.82
N GLY A 209 0.39 2.67 10.01
CA GLY A 209 -0.98 2.50 10.45
C GLY A 209 -1.38 1.01 10.51
N PRO A 210 -2.66 0.74 10.72
CA PRO A 210 -3.14 -0.61 10.91
C PRO A 210 -3.09 -1.45 9.64
N GLU A 211 -2.58 -2.68 9.76
CA GLU A 211 -2.56 -3.62 8.65
C GLU A 211 -3.97 -4.04 8.23
N ILE A 212 -4.31 -3.83 6.96
CA ILE A 212 -5.63 -4.11 6.41
C ILE A 212 -5.64 -5.50 5.79
N ASN A 213 -6.03 -6.47 6.62
CA ASN A 213 -6.31 -7.85 6.20
C ASN A 213 -7.71 -7.99 5.59
N GLU A 214 -8.06 -9.18 5.12
CA GLU A 214 -9.34 -9.41 4.43
C GLU A 214 -10.56 -9.16 5.33
N ASP A 215 -10.48 -9.54 6.62
CA ASP A 215 -11.57 -9.33 7.57
C ASP A 215 -11.82 -7.84 7.80
N SER A 216 -10.75 -7.08 8.07
CA SER A 216 -10.80 -5.64 8.27
C SER A 216 -11.30 -4.94 7.00
N TYR A 217 -10.81 -5.36 5.82
CA TYR A 217 -11.23 -4.82 4.54
C TYR A 217 -12.73 -5.07 4.27
N SER A 218 -13.23 -6.28 4.50
CA SER A 218 -14.65 -6.60 4.34
C SER A 218 -15.53 -5.80 5.31
N LYS A 219 -15.11 -5.61 6.57
CA LYS A 219 -15.81 -4.76 7.54
C LYS A 219 -15.86 -3.29 7.09
N LEU A 220 -14.74 -2.74 6.63
CA LEU A 220 -14.66 -1.37 6.11
C LEU A 220 -15.55 -1.16 4.87
N MET A 221 -15.59 -2.12 3.94
CA MET A 221 -16.50 -2.06 2.79
C MET A 221 -17.97 -2.17 3.19
N ALA A 222 -18.30 -3.00 4.18
CA ALA A 222 -19.67 -3.12 4.70
C ALA A 222 -20.13 -1.79 5.32
N ILE A 223 -19.25 -1.11 6.07
CA ILE A 223 -19.49 0.23 6.62
C ILE A 223 -19.67 1.25 5.49
N SER A 224 -18.75 1.29 4.51
CA SER A 224 -18.84 2.19 3.35
C SER A 224 -20.16 1.98 2.57
N LYS A 225 -20.66 0.74 2.51
CA LYS A 225 -21.96 0.42 1.91
C LYS A 225 -23.14 0.94 2.74
N SER A 226 -23.09 0.82 4.07
CA SER A 226 -24.19 1.18 4.97
C SER A 226 -24.28 2.68 5.25
N CYS A 227 -23.23 3.45 4.95
CA CYS A 227 -23.15 4.89 5.20
C CYS A 227 -23.31 5.76 3.96
N LYS A 228 -23.97 5.24 2.90
CA LYS A 228 -24.31 6.04 1.72
C LYS A 228 -25.31 7.16 2.06
N PRO A 229 -25.32 8.26 1.29
CA PRO A 229 -26.33 9.32 1.46
C PRO A 229 -27.75 8.72 1.43
N GLY A 230 -28.51 8.93 2.52
CA GLY A 230 -29.88 8.42 2.68
C GLY A 230 -30.04 7.05 3.38
N SER A 231 -28.96 6.40 3.85
CA SER A 231 -29.04 5.19 4.68
C SER A 231 -28.72 5.43 6.16
N PHE A 232 -29.26 4.57 7.03
CA PHE A 232 -28.97 4.58 8.47
C PHE A 232 -27.64 3.88 8.73
N CYS A 233 -26.59 4.69 8.84
CA CYS A 233 -25.25 4.32 9.27
C CYS A 233 -25.23 4.16 10.80
N THR A 234 -25.01 2.96 11.32
CA THR A 234 -24.91 2.66 12.76
C THR A 234 -23.54 3.07 13.29
N GLY A 235 -23.43 4.25 13.90
CA GLY A 235 -22.15 4.80 14.37
C GLY A 235 -21.39 3.86 15.31
N MET A 236 -22.08 3.16 16.22
CA MET A 236 -21.47 2.24 17.19
C MET A 236 -20.65 1.12 16.52
N GLN A 237 -21.14 0.52 15.42
CA GLN A 237 -20.41 -0.54 14.71
C GLN A 237 -19.16 0.01 13.99
N ILE A 238 -19.21 1.26 13.57
CA ILE A 238 -18.08 1.95 12.94
C ILE A 238 -17.04 2.22 14.00
N GLN A 239 -17.45 2.82 15.12
CA GLN A 239 -16.56 3.12 16.23
C GLN A 239 -15.87 1.85 16.74
N GLU A 240 -16.61 0.76 16.96
CA GLU A 240 -16.03 -0.52 17.38
C GLU A 240 -15.02 -1.05 16.36
N THR A 241 -15.33 -0.96 15.05
CA THR A 241 -14.42 -1.40 13.99
C THR A 241 -13.14 -0.56 13.97
N ILE A 242 -13.26 0.77 14.06
CA ILE A 242 -12.12 1.70 14.05
C ILE A 242 -11.28 1.53 15.32
N GLN A 243 -11.90 1.43 16.49
CA GLN A 243 -11.20 1.20 17.76
C GLN A 243 -10.42 -0.11 17.73
N ASN A 244 -11.05 -1.22 17.31
CA ASN A 244 -10.35 -2.50 17.22
C ASN A 244 -9.19 -2.46 16.22
N LEU A 245 -9.32 -1.69 15.14
CA LEU A 245 -8.30 -1.56 14.11
C LEU A 245 -7.11 -0.72 14.59
N PHE A 246 -7.36 0.44 15.23
CA PHE A 246 -6.32 1.42 15.56
C PHE A 246 -5.72 1.27 16.97
N THR A 247 -6.46 0.78 17.96
CA THR A 247 -5.98 0.68 19.36
C THR A 247 -4.59 0.05 19.48
N PRO A 248 -4.24 -1.03 18.76
CA PRO A 248 -2.91 -1.62 18.84
C PRO A 248 -1.76 -0.73 18.33
N TYR A 249 -2.08 0.30 17.55
CA TYR A 249 -1.12 1.15 16.85
C TYR A 249 -1.04 2.57 17.43
N MET A 250 -2.07 3.03 18.16
CA MET A 250 -2.16 4.43 18.61
C MET A 250 -1.00 4.88 19.49
N ALA A 251 -0.51 4.03 20.39
CA ALA A 251 0.64 4.38 21.25
C ALA A 251 1.90 4.68 20.43
N GLU A 252 2.17 3.87 19.39
CA GLU A 252 3.34 4.05 18.52
C GLU A 252 3.15 5.23 17.57
N ILE A 253 1.96 5.39 16.97
CA ILE A 253 1.61 6.56 16.16
C ILE A 253 1.84 7.85 16.99
N ALA A 254 1.24 7.92 18.18
CA ALA A 254 1.39 9.05 19.08
C ALA A 254 2.85 9.31 19.41
N ARG A 255 3.60 8.27 19.82
CA ARG A 255 5.05 8.39 20.14
C ARG A 255 5.84 9.05 19.00
N GLN A 256 5.60 8.65 17.75
CA GLN A 256 6.28 9.22 16.58
C GLN A 256 5.95 10.71 16.37
N PHE A 257 4.69 11.12 16.55
CA PHE A 257 4.32 12.55 16.53
C PHE A 257 4.95 13.33 17.68
N ARG A 258 4.94 12.77 18.89
CA ARG A 258 5.52 13.40 20.09
C ARG A 258 7.01 13.65 19.91
N GLU A 259 7.78 12.60 19.63
CA GLU A 259 9.24 12.68 19.50
C GLU A 259 9.67 13.45 18.25
N GLY A 260 8.95 13.26 17.13
CA GLY A 260 9.30 13.87 15.87
C GLY A 260 8.97 15.36 15.78
N LEU A 261 7.92 15.83 16.47
CA LEU A 261 7.34 17.16 16.27
C LEU A 261 7.15 17.95 17.55
N PHE A 262 6.37 17.45 18.51
CA PHE A 262 5.97 18.27 19.66
C PHE A 262 7.12 18.52 20.63
N VAL A 263 7.95 17.51 20.89
CA VAL A 263 9.17 17.62 21.71
C VAL A 263 10.12 18.70 21.18
N PRO A 264 10.40 18.82 19.86
CA PRO A 264 11.21 19.93 19.36
C PRO A 264 10.46 21.26 19.22
N TRP A 265 9.14 21.27 18.97
CA TRP A 265 8.39 22.52 18.78
C TRP A 265 8.18 23.31 20.08
N VAL A 266 7.90 22.64 21.20
CA VAL A 266 7.64 23.33 22.47
C VAL A 266 8.85 24.17 22.94
N PRO A 267 10.08 23.62 23.02
CA PRO A 267 11.27 24.40 23.40
C PRO A 267 11.60 25.51 22.40
N PHE A 268 11.36 25.27 21.11
CA PHE A 268 11.54 26.29 20.07
C PHE A 268 10.63 27.50 20.31
N LEU A 269 9.33 27.28 20.51
CA LEU A 269 8.38 28.35 20.77
C LEU A 269 8.65 29.06 22.11
N GLN A 270 9.05 28.30 23.14
CA GLN A 270 9.47 28.86 24.44
C GLN A 270 10.72 29.73 24.31
N SER A 271 11.67 29.34 23.47
CA SER A 271 12.86 30.15 23.16
C SER A 271 12.48 31.48 22.54
N LEU A 272 11.61 31.49 21.52
CA LEU A 272 11.11 32.73 20.90
C LEU A 272 10.39 33.64 21.93
N LEU A 273 9.60 33.04 22.83
CA LEU A 273 8.90 33.79 23.87
C LEU A 273 9.88 34.42 24.86
N LEU A 274 10.89 33.67 25.30
CA LEU A 274 11.94 34.15 26.21
C LEU A 274 12.72 35.30 25.58
N ILE A 275 13.17 35.15 24.33
CA ILE A 275 13.88 36.20 23.59
C ILE A 275 13.01 37.47 23.49
N SER A 276 11.70 37.31 23.26
CA SER A 276 10.75 38.43 23.18
C SER A 276 10.58 39.16 24.51
N ASN A 277 10.58 38.42 25.62
CA ASN A 277 10.54 39.03 26.95
C ASN A 277 11.84 39.79 27.26
N ASP A 278 12.99 39.21 26.93
CA ASP A 278 14.30 39.85 27.10
C ASP A 278 14.39 41.16 26.29
N PHE A 279 13.93 41.14 25.02
CA PHE A 279 13.90 42.31 24.15
C PHE A 279 13.01 43.42 24.73
N ASN A 280 11.77 43.09 25.11
CA ASN A 280 10.82 44.06 25.65
C ASN A 280 11.31 44.66 26.98
N LEU A 281 11.88 43.84 27.86
CA LEU A 281 12.44 44.31 29.12
C LEU A 281 13.65 45.24 28.89
N ALA A 282 14.52 44.92 27.94
CA ALA A 282 15.65 45.77 27.58
C ALA A 282 15.19 47.13 27.02
N SER A 283 14.18 47.12 26.14
CA SER A 283 13.59 48.34 25.59
C SER A 283 12.95 49.22 26.67
N GLN A 284 12.16 48.63 27.57
CA GLN A 284 11.56 49.35 28.70
C GLN A 284 12.62 49.98 29.61
N ASN A 285 13.67 49.24 29.94
CA ASN A 285 14.74 49.71 30.82
C ASN A 285 15.66 50.74 30.14
N LEU A 286 15.69 50.79 28.81
CA LEU A 286 16.43 51.80 28.05
C LEU A 286 15.81 53.21 28.16
N GLY A 287 14.48 53.30 28.30
CA GLY A 287 13.75 54.57 28.19
C GLY A 287 14.21 55.65 29.18
N SER A 288 14.32 55.33 30.47
CA SER A 288 14.71 56.32 31.49
C SER A 288 16.16 56.81 31.33
N PRO A 289 17.17 55.91 31.21
CA PRO A 289 18.55 56.31 30.88
C PRO A 289 18.65 57.16 29.60
N PHE A 290 17.91 56.78 28.55
CA PHE A 290 17.92 57.51 27.28
C PHE A 290 17.35 58.92 27.41
N ILE A 291 16.21 59.10 28.10
CA ILE A 291 15.61 60.43 28.31
C ILE A 291 16.58 61.34 29.09
N GLY A 292 17.20 60.81 30.14
CA GLY A 292 18.22 61.52 30.92
C GLY A 292 19.43 61.89 30.06
N PHE A 293 19.92 60.96 29.26
CA PHE A 293 21.04 61.16 28.35
C PHE A 293 20.75 62.24 27.28
N ARG A 294 19.57 62.18 26.64
CA ARG A 294 19.11 63.16 25.66
C ARG A 294 19.03 64.57 26.25
N SER A 295 18.47 64.69 27.46
CA SER A 295 18.38 65.97 28.17
C SER A 295 19.77 66.58 28.41
N ARG A 296 20.74 65.76 28.84
CA ARG A 296 22.14 66.19 29.02
C ARG A 296 22.79 66.66 27.72
N TYR A 297 22.59 65.92 26.62
CA TYR A 297 23.08 66.33 25.30
C TYR A 297 22.48 67.67 24.86
N THR A 298 21.17 67.87 25.03
CA THR A 298 20.49 69.13 24.68
C THR A 298 21.03 70.29 25.52
N TYR A 299 21.21 70.09 26.82
CA TYR A 299 21.78 71.09 27.71
C TYR A 299 23.22 71.46 27.30
N ALA A 300 24.08 70.46 27.09
CA ALA A 300 25.46 70.70 26.67
C ALA A 300 25.54 71.40 25.31
N THR A 301 24.65 71.05 24.37
CA THR A 301 24.57 71.71 23.06
C THR A 301 24.14 73.18 23.20
N GLN A 302 23.10 73.46 23.97
CA GLN A 302 22.59 74.81 24.13
C GLN A 302 23.59 75.72 24.85
N VAL A 303 24.11 75.28 25.99
CA VAL A 303 24.99 76.12 26.82
C VAL A 303 26.39 76.20 26.23
N ALA A 304 27.04 75.06 25.96
CA ALA A 304 28.45 75.07 25.57
C ALA A 304 28.66 75.36 24.08
N CYS A 305 27.77 74.89 23.20
CA CYS A 305 27.94 75.10 21.76
C CYS A 305 27.31 76.40 21.26
N VAL A 306 26.09 76.73 21.69
CA VAL A 306 25.37 77.93 21.19
C VAL A 306 25.76 79.18 21.97
N GLU A 307 25.65 79.16 23.31
CA GLU A 307 25.90 80.36 24.12
C GLU A 307 27.39 80.69 24.25
N LEU A 308 28.26 79.68 24.41
CA LEU A 308 29.71 79.87 24.59
C LEU A 308 30.55 79.69 23.31
N GLY A 309 29.98 79.13 22.24
CA GLY A 309 30.71 78.92 20.98
C GLY A 309 31.84 77.88 21.03
N SER A 310 31.89 77.05 22.07
CA SER A 310 33.01 76.14 22.36
C SER A 310 33.04 74.87 21.50
N CYS A 311 32.06 74.66 20.63
CA CYS A 311 31.93 73.44 19.81
C CYS A 311 32.33 73.63 18.32
N ASN A 312 33.00 74.73 17.99
CA ASN A 312 33.37 75.06 16.61
C ASN A 312 34.58 74.27 16.07
N GLY A 313 35.30 73.55 16.92
CA GLY A 313 36.44 72.75 16.51
C GLY A 313 36.02 71.39 15.90
N PRO A 314 36.86 70.81 15.02
CA PRO A 314 36.54 69.60 14.28
C PRO A 314 36.30 68.36 15.17
N ALA A 315 37.05 68.18 16.26
CA ALA A 315 36.92 67.03 17.15
C ALA A 315 35.61 67.11 17.97
N VAL A 316 35.32 68.27 18.56
CA VAL A 316 34.09 68.49 19.34
C VAL A 316 32.86 68.40 18.43
N SER A 317 32.88 69.07 17.28
CA SER A 317 31.77 69.05 16.32
C SER A 317 31.47 67.62 15.82
N SER A 318 32.52 66.85 15.48
CA SER A 318 32.37 65.45 15.08
C SER A 318 31.75 64.60 16.19
N PHE A 319 32.20 64.77 17.44
CA PHE A 319 31.62 64.06 18.59
C PHE A 319 30.12 64.37 18.72
N PHE A 320 29.72 65.64 18.79
CA PHE A 320 28.32 66.02 18.95
C PHE A 320 27.44 65.55 17.80
N LYS A 321 27.97 65.51 16.56
CA LYS A 321 27.27 64.93 15.42
C LYS A 321 27.01 63.44 15.61
N GLN A 322 28.03 62.66 15.96
CA GLN A 322 27.89 61.22 16.20
C GLN A 322 26.93 60.92 17.38
N VAL A 323 27.00 61.72 18.46
CA VAL A 323 26.05 61.61 19.58
C VAL A 323 24.62 61.93 19.14
N ARG A 324 24.43 62.96 18.31
CA ARG A 324 23.10 63.29 17.76
C ARG A 324 22.52 62.14 16.95
N ASP A 325 23.32 61.52 16.10
CA ASP A 325 22.88 60.39 15.28
C ASP A 325 22.50 59.19 16.17
N ILE A 326 23.27 58.92 17.23
CA ILE A 326 22.92 57.91 18.25
C ILE A 326 21.61 58.26 18.94
N ILE A 327 21.40 59.51 19.34
CA ILE A 327 20.16 59.96 20.00
C ILE A 327 18.96 59.77 19.08
N ASN A 328 19.06 60.23 17.83
CA ASN A 328 17.99 60.12 16.85
C ASN A 328 17.61 58.66 16.61
N ASN A 329 18.59 57.77 16.44
CA ASN A 329 18.30 56.36 16.24
C ASN A 329 17.75 55.70 17.52
N THR A 330 18.29 56.05 18.69
CA THR A 330 17.82 55.52 19.98
C THR A 330 16.38 55.98 20.26
N GLU A 331 15.98 57.17 19.79
CA GLU A 331 14.60 57.66 19.90
C GLU A 331 13.59 56.73 19.20
N PHE A 332 13.96 56.15 18.06
CA PHE A 332 13.14 55.11 17.43
C PHE A 332 13.21 53.78 18.17
N ILE A 333 14.37 53.42 18.72
CA ILE A 333 14.61 52.11 19.34
C ILE A 333 13.95 51.97 20.71
N TYR A 334 13.98 52.98 21.59
CA TYR A 334 13.51 52.82 22.98
C TYR A 334 11.99 52.62 23.10
N VAL A 335 11.24 52.89 22.02
CA VAL A 335 9.80 52.60 21.92
C VAL A 335 9.50 51.30 21.19
N MET A 336 10.52 50.62 20.65
CA MET A 336 10.34 49.32 19.99
C MET A 336 9.92 48.27 21.00
N SER A 337 9.00 47.41 20.61
CA SER A 337 8.62 46.24 21.39
C SER A 337 8.10 45.15 20.47
N ILE A 338 8.32 43.91 20.84
CA ILE A 338 7.56 42.78 20.29
C ILE A 338 6.10 42.96 20.71
N PRO A 339 5.15 42.98 19.76
CA PRO A 339 3.73 43.14 20.06
C PRO A 339 3.24 42.07 21.04
N GLU A 340 2.42 42.50 22.01
CA GLU A 340 1.83 41.57 22.99
C GLU A 340 0.97 40.50 22.31
N THR A 341 0.34 40.82 21.18
CA THR A 341 -0.37 39.85 20.34
C THR A 341 0.54 38.69 19.91
N SER A 342 1.75 38.97 19.43
CA SER A 342 2.69 37.93 18.99
C SER A 342 3.14 37.05 20.17
N LYS A 343 3.38 37.64 21.34
CA LYS A 343 3.70 36.89 22.56
C LYS A 343 2.54 36.01 23.03
N ASN A 344 1.32 36.54 23.02
CA ASN A 344 0.12 35.78 23.37
C ASN A 344 -0.09 34.60 22.42
N LEU A 345 0.15 34.79 21.12
CA LEU A 345 0.13 33.70 20.14
C LEU A 345 1.18 32.63 20.44
N LEU A 346 2.41 33.01 20.81
CA LEU A 346 3.43 32.04 21.24
C LEU A 346 2.95 31.23 22.45
N ILE A 347 2.38 31.87 23.48
CA ILE A 347 1.83 31.18 24.66
C ILE A 347 0.72 30.21 24.25
N THR A 348 -0.20 30.65 23.38
CA THR A 348 -1.26 29.81 22.84
C THR A 348 -0.70 28.61 22.09
N TYR A 349 0.27 28.80 21.20
CA TYR A 349 0.81 27.71 20.37
C TYR A 349 1.69 26.74 21.17
N ILE A 350 2.37 27.21 22.22
CA ILE A 350 3.04 26.33 23.20
C ILE A 350 2.01 25.41 23.85
N LYS A 351 0.89 25.97 24.31
CA LYS A 351 -0.18 25.19 24.93
C LYS A 351 -0.83 24.23 23.93
N GLU A 352 -1.16 24.69 22.71
CA GLU A 352 -1.72 23.82 21.67
C GLU A 352 -0.78 22.65 21.33
N ALA A 353 0.55 22.86 21.33
CA ALA A 353 1.52 21.79 21.13
C ALA A 353 1.56 20.78 22.29
N GLN A 354 1.42 21.27 23.53
CA GLN A 354 1.34 20.42 24.73
C GLN A 354 0.02 19.63 24.76
N ASP A 355 -1.10 20.27 24.49
CA ASP A 355 -2.42 19.64 24.40
C ASP A 355 -2.44 18.59 23.28
N ALA A 356 -1.84 18.89 22.12
CA ALA A 356 -1.71 17.92 21.03
C ALA A 356 -0.91 16.68 21.44
N ASN A 357 0.14 16.85 22.25
CA ASN A 357 0.94 15.76 22.80
C ASN A 357 0.14 14.87 23.77
N GLU A 358 -0.69 15.46 24.63
CA GLU A 358 -1.56 14.72 25.56
C GLU A 358 -2.65 13.94 24.82
N LEU A 359 -3.26 14.58 23.82
CA LEU A 359 -4.39 14.03 23.08
C LEU A 359 -3.97 13.19 21.85
N ALA A 360 -2.69 12.85 21.71
CA ALA A 360 -2.14 12.17 20.53
C ALA A 360 -2.66 10.74 20.33
N GLU A 361 -3.15 10.10 21.39
CA GLU A 361 -3.69 8.73 21.37
C GLU A 361 -5.21 8.67 21.20
N GLU A 362 -5.88 9.82 21.10
CA GLU A 362 -7.33 9.87 20.91
C GLU A 362 -7.75 9.37 19.53
N LEU A 363 -8.88 8.68 19.49
CA LEU A 363 -9.62 8.37 18.27
C LEU A 363 -10.89 9.23 18.25
N PRO A 364 -11.47 9.49 17.06
CA PRO A 364 -12.74 10.19 16.95
C PRO A 364 -13.85 9.45 17.69
N ASP A 365 -14.83 10.22 18.17
CA ASP A 365 -16.05 9.67 18.73
C ASP A 365 -16.94 9.01 17.64
N GLU A 366 -18.07 8.46 18.09
CA GLU A 366 -19.03 7.76 17.22
C GLU A 366 -19.50 8.64 16.04
N GLN A 367 -19.84 9.90 16.32
CA GLN A 367 -20.43 10.80 15.35
C GLN A 367 -19.39 11.27 14.34
N ALA A 368 -18.22 11.69 14.81
CA ALA A 368 -17.10 12.07 13.94
C ALA A 368 -16.65 10.91 13.05
N SER A 369 -16.63 9.69 13.59
CA SER A 369 -16.32 8.49 12.80
C SER A 369 -17.34 8.23 11.70
N ALA A 370 -18.63 8.37 12.02
CA ALA A 370 -19.71 8.20 11.05
C ALA A 370 -19.68 9.29 9.96
N ASP A 371 -19.35 10.53 10.33
CA ASP A 371 -19.32 11.67 9.41
C ASP A 371 -18.21 11.54 8.36
N LEU A 372 -17.06 10.96 8.70
CA LEU A 372 -16.02 10.63 7.72
C LEU A 372 -16.53 9.69 6.61
N PHE A 373 -17.32 8.67 6.97
CA PHE A 373 -17.92 7.77 5.98
C PHE A 373 -19.07 8.43 5.21
N ARG A 374 -19.97 9.17 5.88
CA ARG A 374 -21.10 9.87 5.25
C ARG A 374 -20.65 10.95 4.27
N GLY A 375 -19.58 11.67 4.61
CA GLY A 375 -18.96 12.69 3.76
C GLY A 375 -18.20 12.12 2.56
N GLY A 376 -18.02 10.79 2.49
CA GLY A 376 -17.22 10.16 1.44
C GLY A 376 -15.73 10.45 1.56
N GLU A 377 -15.26 10.77 2.77
CA GLU A 377 -13.86 11.10 3.07
C GLU A 377 -12.97 9.85 3.12
N ILE A 378 -13.57 8.67 3.29
CA ILE A 378 -12.88 7.37 3.35
C ILE A 378 -13.14 6.60 2.05
N GLN A 379 -12.20 6.69 1.10
CA GLN A 379 -12.30 6.02 -0.21
C GLN A 379 -11.21 4.97 -0.42
N THR A 380 -10.12 5.09 0.31
CA THR A 380 -8.94 4.24 0.21
C THR A 380 -8.39 3.93 1.60
N VAL A 381 -7.59 2.87 1.73
CA VAL A 381 -6.98 2.47 3.01
C VAL A 381 -6.05 3.54 3.60
N GLN A 382 -5.43 4.39 2.77
CA GLN A 382 -4.61 5.52 3.23
C GLN A 382 -5.46 6.62 3.89
N ASP A 383 -6.73 6.76 3.51
CA ASP A 383 -7.66 7.73 4.13
C ASP A 383 -8.00 7.36 5.57
N LEU A 384 -7.67 6.13 6.02
CA LEU A 384 -7.90 5.71 7.40
C LEU A 384 -7.13 6.58 8.41
N PHE A 385 -6.06 7.27 8.01
CA PHE A 385 -5.41 8.24 8.89
C PHE A 385 -6.27 9.46 9.24
N LYS A 386 -7.41 9.68 8.56
CA LYS A 386 -8.42 10.66 9.00
C LYS A 386 -9.08 10.26 10.33
N PHE A 387 -8.99 8.99 10.74
CA PHE A 387 -9.37 8.54 12.09
C PHE A 387 -8.29 8.81 13.14
N VAL A 388 -7.18 9.45 12.78
CA VAL A 388 -6.09 9.81 13.69
C VAL A 388 -6.08 11.33 13.82
N PRO A 389 -6.85 11.92 14.77
CA PRO A 389 -7.06 13.37 14.85
C PRO A 389 -5.77 14.17 15.04
N ILE A 390 -4.72 13.55 15.58
CA ILE A 390 -3.43 14.20 15.74
C ILE A 390 -2.79 14.60 14.41
N VAL A 391 -3.12 13.93 13.31
CA VAL A 391 -2.66 14.30 11.95
C VAL A 391 -3.14 15.71 11.58
N ASP A 392 -4.45 15.96 11.68
CA ASP A 392 -5.05 17.25 11.35
C ASP A 392 -4.65 18.35 12.34
N ARG A 393 -4.63 18.04 13.64
CA ARG A 393 -4.17 18.95 14.70
C ARG A 393 -2.74 19.42 14.42
N THR A 394 -1.85 18.49 14.06
CA THR A 394 -0.46 18.79 13.73
C THR A 394 -0.36 19.68 12.50
N PHE A 395 -1.10 19.37 11.43
CA PHE A 395 -1.09 20.16 10.20
C PHE A 395 -1.52 21.61 10.45
N LEU A 396 -2.60 21.82 11.21
CA LEU A 396 -3.09 23.15 11.56
C LEU A 396 -2.11 23.92 12.46
N LEU A 397 -1.56 23.25 13.47
CA LEU A 397 -0.60 23.85 14.39
C LEU A 397 0.69 24.24 13.68
N GLN A 398 1.22 23.40 12.80
CA GLN A 398 2.39 23.72 11.99
C GLN A 398 2.19 25.01 11.18
N ARG A 399 1.01 25.18 10.55
CA ARG A 399 0.72 26.39 9.76
C ARG A 399 0.72 27.63 10.65
N LYS A 400 0.14 27.54 11.86
CA LYS A 400 0.17 28.61 12.86
C LYS A 400 1.60 28.95 13.30
N ILE A 401 2.43 27.92 13.55
CA ILE A 401 3.84 28.09 13.91
C ILE A 401 4.61 28.76 12.76
N GLY A 402 4.39 28.34 11.51
CA GLY A 402 5.01 28.97 10.35
C GLY A 402 4.74 30.47 10.28
N TRP A 403 3.50 30.89 10.49
CA TRP A 403 3.14 32.32 10.47
C TRP A 403 3.84 33.15 11.55
N ILE A 404 3.95 32.63 12.78
CA ILE A 404 4.65 33.35 13.83
C ILE A 404 6.16 33.40 13.57
N VAL A 405 6.73 32.37 12.95
CA VAL A 405 8.13 32.36 12.51
C VAL A 405 8.38 33.40 11.43
N ASP A 406 7.50 33.49 10.42
CA ASP A 406 7.58 34.51 9.37
C ASP A 406 7.52 35.92 9.95
N PHE A 407 6.67 36.13 10.98
CA PHE A 407 6.64 37.40 11.71
C PHE A 407 8.00 37.74 12.33
N PHE A 408 8.63 36.83 13.07
CA PHE A 408 9.92 37.10 13.71
C PHE A 408 11.04 37.28 12.69
N ALA A 409 11.07 36.49 11.63
CA ALA A 409 12.03 36.64 10.54
C ALA A 409 11.89 38.01 9.86
N GLY A 410 10.66 38.44 9.56
CA GLY A 410 10.38 39.75 8.99
C GLY A 410 10.74 40.89 9.96
N TYR A 411 10.40 40.75 11.23
CA TYR A 411 10.70 41.74 12.26
C TYR A 411 12.21 41.93 12.45
N THR A 412 12.99 40.84 12.46
CA THR A 412 14.46 40.91 12.48
C THR A 412 15.01 41.57 11.23
N ALA A 413 14.52 41.20 10.05
CA ALA A 413 15.00 41.76 8.78
C ALA A 413 14.75 43.28 8.68
N GLU A 414 13.62 43.76 9.18
CA GLU A 414 13.26 45.19 9.14
C GLU A 414 14.02 46.02 10.18
N ASN A 415 14.21 45.50 11.39
CA ASN A 415 14.66 46.31 12.54
C ASN A 415 16.09 46.01 13.00
N GLY A 416 16.64 44.84 12.64
CA GLY A 416 17.92 44.34 13.15
C GLY A 416 19.10 45.25 12.81
N GLN A 417 19.11 45.81 11.59
CA GLN A 417 20.20 46.68 11.14
C GLN A 417 20.25 47.99 11.94
N LEU A 418 19.10 48.61 12.22
CA LEU A 418 19.01 49.88 12.96
C LEU A 418 19.60 49.74 14.37
N ILE A 419 19.21 48.68 15.10
CA ILE A 419 19.70 48.43 16.45
C ILE A 419 21.20 48.09 16.42
N THR A 420 21.62 47.26 15.46
CA THR A 420 23.02 46.86 15.31
C THR A 420 23.93 48.05 15.01
N SER A 421 23.56 48.91 14.04
CA SER A 421 24.35 50.08 13.68
C SER A 421 24.40 51.11 14.81
N THR A 422 23.29 51.28 15.54
CA THR A 422 23.22 52.20 16.68
C THR A 422 24.09 51.71 17.84
N TYR A 423 24.04 50.42 18.16
CA TYR A 423 24.93 49.80 19.14
C TYR A 423 26.40 49.98 18.77
N ASN A 424 26.79 49.67 17.52
CA ASN A 424 28.17 49.79 17.08
C ASN A 424 28.67 51.25 17.12
N SER A 425 27.82 52.20 16.70
CA SER A 425 28.13 53.63 16.77
C SER A 425 28.29 54.09 18.21
N LEU A 426 27.41 53.66 19.11
CA LEU A 426 27.50 53.95 20.53
C LEU A 426 28.79 53.42 21.13
N VAL A 427 29.16 52.16 20.87
CA VAL A 427 30.41 51.56 21.36
C VAL A 427 31.62 52.34 20.83
N SER A 428 31.64 52.66 19.53
CA SER A 428 32.72 53.43 18.92
C SER A 428 32.90 54.80 19.57
N VAL A 429 31.80 55.51 19.87
CA VAL A 429 31.84 56.82 20.52
C VAL A 429 32.24 56.70 21.99
N SER A 430 31.62 55.79 22.74
CA SER A 430 31.82 55.66 24.18
C SER A 430 33.23 55.21 24.53
N ASP A 431 33.82 54.31 23.73
CA ASP A 431 35.15 53.75 23.95
C ASP A 431 36.28 54.54 23.25
N SER A 432 35.97 55.58 22.47
CA SER A 432 36.97 56.47 21.86
C SER A 432 37.85 57.18 22.90
N SER A 433 39.05 57.65 22.53
CA SER A 433 39.81 58.58 23.37
C SER A 433 39.20 59.99 23.32
N SER A 434 39.35 60.76 24.41
CA SER A 434 38.99 62.19 24.45
C SER A 434 40.19 63.12 24.26
N ASP A 435 41.38 62.61 23.94
CA ASP A 435 42.62 63.41 23.90
C ASP A 435 42.59 64.52 22.83
N SER A 436 42.05 64.22 21.65
CA SER A 436 41.89 65.20 20.57
C SER A 436 40.92 66.32 20.96
N ILE A 437 39.83 65.97 21.65
CA ILE A 437 38.84 66.91 22.18
C ILE A 437 39.48 67.77 23.27
N ALA A 438 40.23 67.18 24.21
CA ALA A 438 40.90 67.91 25.28
C ALA A 438 41.96 68.90 24.74
N THR A 439 42.69 68.48 23.70
CA THR A 439 43.68 69.32 23.01
C THR A 439 43.00 70.50 22.31
N GLU A 440 41.92 70.25 21.57
CA GLU A 440 41.15 71.26 20.85
C GLU A 440 40.50 72.29 21.78
N LEU A 441 39.99 71.85 22.93
CA LEU A 441 39.35 72.73 23.91
C LEU A 441 40.35 73.64 24.64
N ASN A 442 41.65 73.35 24.57
CA ASN A 442 42.75 74.17 25.10
C ASN A 442 42.48 74.72 26.52
N ILE A 443 42.12 73.81 27.44
CA ILE A 443 41.65 74.15 28.79
C ILE A 443 42.67 74.99 29.59
N LYS A 444 43.96 74.87 29.28
CA LYS A 444 45.02 75.68 29.89
C LYS A 444 44.87 77.18 29.63
N GLU A 445 44.40 77.54 28.45
CA GLU A 445 44.19 78.94 28.05
C GLU A 445 42.71 79.34 28.10
N ARG A 446 41.79 78.37 28.15
CA ARG A 446 40.33 78.57 28.24
C ARG A 446 39.70 77.68 29.33
N PRO A 447 39.86 78.02 30.61
CA PRO A 447 39.37 77.20 31.73
C PRO A 447 37.85 76.93 31.69
N GLU A 448 37.07 77.85 31.12
CA GLU A 448 35.62 77.72 30.93
C GLU A 448 35.22 76.49 30.07
N ASN A 449 36.13 75.99 29.24
CA ASN A 449 35.91 74.80 28.41
C ASN A 449 36.05 73.48 29.17
N ASP A 450 36.60 73.48 30.40
CA ASP A 450 36.72 72.26 31.22
C ASP A 450 35.34 71.65 31.49
N ASN A 451 34.33 72.48 31.76
CA ASN A 451 32.96 72.03 31.96
C ASN A 451 32.44 71.24 30.75
N LEU A 452 32.72 71.71 29.52
CA LEU A 452 32.35 70.99 28.30
C LEU A 452 33.08 69.64 28.18
N LEU A 453 34.39 69.59 28.48
CA LEU A 453 35.13 68.32 28.49
C LEU A 453 34.53 67.33 29.50
N GLN A 454 34.19 67.78 30.71
CA GLN A 454 33.55 66.93 31.72
C GLN A 454 32.17 66.44 31.28
N GLN A 455 31.36 67.28 30.62
CA GLN A 455 30.07 66.85 30.04
C GLN A 455 30.28 65.79 28.94
N ILE A 456 31.28 65.94 28.08
CA ILE A 456 31.63 64.94 27.06
C ILE A 456 32.03 63.60 27.70
N ILE A 457 32.90 63.64 28.71
CA ILE A 457 33.31 62.44 29.45
C ILE A 457 32.11 61.79 30.12
N MET A 458 31.24 62.57 30.76
CA MET A 458 30.04 62.06 31.42
C MET A 458 29.06 61.45 30.42
N MET A 459 28.86 62.06 29.25
CA MET A 459 28.04 61.49 28.19
C MET A 459 28.57 60.12 27.74
N LYS A 460 29.89 59.98 27.56
CA LYS A 460 30.53 58.69 27.23
C LYS A 460 30.33 57.66 28.34
N ASN A 461 30.41 58.07 29.60
CA ASN A 461 30.16 57.19 30.74
C ASN A 461 28.71 56.71 30.79
N VAL A 462 27.72 57.58 30.56
CA VAL A 462 26.29 57.20 30.51
C VAL A 462 26.02 56.26 29.33
N MET A 463 26.57 56.54 28.15
CA MET A 463 26.48 55.63 27.01
C MET A 463 26.98 54.23 27.40
N LYS A 464 28.14 54.15 28.05
CA LYS A 464 28.79 52.89 28.41
C LYS A 464 28.10 52.14 29.56
N GLY A 465 27.69 52.86 30.60
CA GLY A 465 27.12 52.29 31.82
C GLY A 465 25.63 51.99 31.72
N ASP A 466 24.86 52.92 31.13
CA ASP A 466 23.41 52.93 31.29
C ASP A 466 22.63 52.65 30.00
N ILE A 467 23.27 52.78 28.81
CA ILE A 467 22.61 52.57 27.50
C ILE A 467 23.12 51.31 26.80
N ARG A 468 24.44 51.11 26.76
CA ARG A 468 25.11 50.05 25.99
C ARG A 468 24.54 48.67 26.25
N GLY A 469 24.30 48.32 27.51
CA GLY A 469 23.80 47.00 27.91
C GLY A 469 22.42 46.69 27.32
N HIS A 470 21.50 47.66 27.35
CA HIS A 470 20.14 47.47 26.83
C HIS A 470 20.14 47.33 25.30
N LEU A 471 20.87 48.19 24.59
CA LEU A 471 21.02 48.06 23.13
C LEU A 471 21.70 46.74 22.72
N TYR A 472 22.68 46.28 23.50
CA TYR A 472 23.31 44.98 23.28
C TYR A 472 22.29 43.83 23.43
N THR A 473 21.48 43.83 24.48
CA THR A 473 20.44 42.81 24.68
C THR A 473 19.44 42.80 23.53
N MET A 474 18.99 43.97 23.07
CA MET A 474 18.09 44.08 21.92
C MET A 474 18.75 43.59 20.62
N LYS A 475 20.02 43.93 20.39
CA LYS A 475 20.81 43.43 19.25
C LYS A 475 20.91 41.91 19.29
N ASN A 476 21.33 41.35 20.42
CA ASN A 476 21.53 39.92 20.60
C ASN A 476 20.22 39.13 20.51
N ALA A 477 19.07 39.74 20.81
CA ALA A 477 17.78 39.10 20.61
C ALA A 477 17.51 38.77 19.12
N PHE A 478 17.88 39.65 18.19
CA PHE A 478 17.75 39.37 16.75
C PHE A 478 18.64 38.20 16.30
N GLU A 479 19.90 38.20 16.72
CA GLU A 479 20.82 37.08 16.45
C GLU A 479 20.23 35.77 17.00
N ARG A 480 19.68 35.78 18.22
CA ARG A 480 19.01 34.62 18.83
C ARG A 480 17.74 34.20 18.11
N TYR A 481 16.95 35.13 17.57
CA TYR A 481 15.78 34.79 16.75
C TYR A 481 16.22 34.07 15.47
N ASP A 482 17.17 34.65 14.74
CA ASP A 482 17.68 34.10 13.48
C ASP A 482 18.28 32.69 13.71
N ASP A 483 19.10 32.52 14.74
CA ASP A 483 19.68 31.24 15.12
C ASP A 483 18.60 30.21 15.49
N SER A 484 17.62 30.60 16.31
CA SER A 484 16.53 29.71 16.73
C SER A 484 15.68 29.27 15.52
N ILE A 485 15.39 30.19 14.61
CA ILE A 485 14.58 29.94 13.41
C ILE A 485 15.36 29.05 12.43
N ALA A 486 16.64 29.35 12.17
CA ALA A 486 17.49 28.58 11.26
C ALA A 486 17.62 27.11 11.68
N ASN A 487 17.70 26.86 12.99
CA ASN A 487 17.81 25.52 13.57
C ASN A 487 16.47 24.78 13.67
N SER A 488 15.33 25.43 13.46
CA SER A 488 13.99 24.82 13.50
C SER A 488 13.60 24.14 12.18
N SER A 489 12.50 23.37 12.14
CA SER A 489 11.89 22.88 10.89
C SER A 489 11.19 23.98 10.07
N PHE A 490 11.13 25.22 10.58
CA PHE A 490 10.40 26.35 10.00
C PHE A 490 11.30 27.44 9.40
N GLY A 491 12.62 27.24 9.37
CA GLY A 491 13.55 28.25 8.87
C GLY A 491 13.39 28.58 7.36
N PRO A 492 14.01 29.67 6.88
CA PRO A 492 13.93 30.10 5.49
C PRO A 492 14.24 28.96 4.49
N GLY A 493 13.39 28.83 3.47
CA GLY A 493 13.50 27.77 2.45
C GLY A 493 13.06 26.37 2.89
N LYS A 494 12.53 26.21 4.12
CA LYS A 494 11.90 24.98 4.59
C LYS A 494 10.38 25.05 4.43
N SER A 495 9.77 23.96 3.99
CA SER A 495 8.31 23.87 3.82
C SER A 495 7.55 23.61 5.12
N GLY A 496 8.23 23.67 6.28
CA GLY A 496 7.77 23.05 7.50
C GLY A 496 7.72 21.53 7.36
N VAL A 497 6.79 20.92 8.08
CA VAL A 497 6.58 19.47 8.08
C VAL A 497 5.60 19.06 6.97
N VAL A 498 5.96 18.05 6.18
CA VAL A 498 5.11 17.55 5.10
C VAL A 498 4.61 16.16 5.47
N MET A 499 3.30 15.99 5.57
CA MET A 499 2.63 14.71 5.82
C MET A 499 2.06 14.16 4.52
N GLU A 500 2.55 13.01 4.09
CA GLU A 500 2.09 12.31 2.87
C GLU A 500 1.50 10.94 3.27
N PRO A 501 0.17 10.85 3.45
CA PRO A 501 -0.51 9.56 3.60
C PRO A 501 -0.31 8.70 2.36
N ASN A 502 -0.02 7.43 2.54
CA ASN A 502 0.17 6.47 1.47
C ASN A 502 -0.14 5.05 1.97
N ALA A 503 -0.05 4.06 1.09
CA ALA A 503 -0.16 2.67 1.43
C ALA A 503 0.89 1.84 0.71
N ILE A 504 1.37 0.79 1.38
CA ILE A 504 2.24 -0.20 0.75
C ILE A 504 1.54 -1.56 0.75
N GLY A 505 1.48 -2.18 -0.42
CA GLY A 505 0.90 -3.49 -0.60
C GLY A 505 1.95 -4.59 -0.44
N TYR A 506 1.62 -5.66 0.27
CA TYR A 506 2.42 -6.88 0.32
C TYR A 506 1.69 -8.04 -0.38
N GLN A 507 2.46 -8.86 -1.08
CA GLN A 507 1.95 -9.95 -1.88
C GLN A 507 1.76 -11.19 -1.04
N ARG A 508 0.70 -11.94 -1.36
CA ARG A 508 0.43 -13.25 -0.77
C ARG A 508 0.18 -14.26 -1.85
N TRP A 509 0.59 -15.49 -1.63
CA TRP A 509 0.45 -16.53 -2.63
C TRP A 509 0.36 -17.92 -2.02
N THR A 510 -0.22 -18.83 -2.77
CA THR A 510 -0.17 -20.27 -2.50
C THR A 510 0.53 -20.95 -3.67
N LYS A 511 1.48 -21.83 -3.34
CA LYS A 511 2.21 -22.62 -4.34
C LYS A 511 1.68 -24.04 -4.35
N ILE A 512 1.20 -24.49 -5.50
CA ILE A 512 1.03 -25.90 -5.79
C ILE A 512 2.40 -26.42 -6.25
N PRO A 513 3.04 -27.36 -5.54
CA PRO A 513 4.32 -27.90 -5.95
C PRO A 513 4.15 -28.74 -7.22
N LYS A 514 5.26 -28.99 -7.92
CA LYS A 514 5.28 -30.00 -8.98
C LYS A 514 4.87 -31.34 -8.40
N MET A 515 3.82 -31.95 -8.94
CA MET A 515 3.25 -33.17 -8.38
C MET A 515 2.74 -34.11 -9.46
N ALA A 516 2.62 -35.39 -9.12
CA ALA A 516 2.01 -36.37 -10.00
C ALA A 516 0.48 -36.22 -9.97
N MET A 517 -0.13 -36.13 -11.15
CA MET A 517 -1.57 -36.01 -11.32
C MET A 517 -2.12 -37.07 -12.30
N PRO A 518 -3.42 -37.39 -12.24
CA PRO A 518 -4.04 -38.33 -13.17
C PRO A 518 -4.44 -37.57 -14.44
N CYS A 519 -3.57 -37.58 -15.44
CA CYS A 519 -3.88 -37.00 -16.75
C CYS A 519 -4.83 -37.91 -17.53
N SER A 520 -5.59 -37.33 -18.44
CA SER A 520 -6.55 -38.05 -19.26
C SER A 520 -6.28 -37.84 -20.74
N LYS A 521 -6.45 -38.88 -21.56
CA LYS A 521 -6.43 -38.80 -23.02
C LYS A 521 -7.62 -39.57 -23.61
N LYS A 522 -8.09 -39.13 -24.78
CA LYS A 522 -9.04 -39.92 -25.56
C LYS A 522 -8.29 -41.04 -26.27
N SER A 523 -8.68 -42.28 -25.98
CA SER A 523 -8.12 -43.49 -26.59
C SER A 523 -9.21 -44.21 -27.37
N THR A 524 -8.87 -44.77 -28.52
CA THR A 524 -9.81 -45.55 -29.35
C THR A 524 -9.27 -46.95 -29.50
N LYS A 525 -10.04 -47.95 -29.07
CA LYS A 525 -9.69 -49.36 -29.24
C LYS A 525 -10.56 -49.97 -30.32
N THR A 526 -9.90 -50.53 -31.32
CA THR A 526 -10.52 -51.26 -32.43
C THR A 526 -10.51 -52.74 -32.14
N PHE A 527 -11.66 -53.39 -32.31
CA PHE A 527 -11.83 -54.81 -32.12
C PHE A 527 -12.20 -55.48 -33.44
N ASN A 528 -11.48 -56.55 -33.75
CA ASN A 528 -11.66 -57.36 -34.96
C ASN A 528 -12.03 -58.78 -34.55
N LYS A 529 -13.16 -59.29 -35.03
CA LYS A 529 -13.58 -60.68 -34.78
C LYS A 529 -14.57 -61.14 -35.85
N ALA A 530 -14.39 -62.39 -36.33
CA ALA A 530 -15.24 -63.01 -37.35
C ALA A 530 -15.44 -62.16 -38.63
N GLY A 531 -14.40 -61.44 -39.07
CA GLY A 531 -14.45 -60.59 -40.27
C GLY A 531 -15.09 -59.19 -40.07
N PHE A 532 -15.59 -58.89 -38.87
CA PHE A 532 -16.16 -57.59 -38.54
C PHE A 532 -15.17 -56.74 -37.73
N THR A 533 -15.25 -55.41 -37.91
CA THR A 533 -14.42 -54.41 -37.22
C THR A 533 -15.33 -53.41 -36.51
N LYS A 534 -15.06 -53.10 -35.24
CA LYS A 534 -15.76 -52.05 -34.49
C LYS A 534 -14.82 -51.32 -33.55
N ALA A 535 -14.89 -49.99 -33.55
CA ALA A 535 -14.09 -49.13 -32.69
C ALA A 535 -14.91 -48.60 -31.49
N PHE A 536 -14.25 -48.39 -30.36
CA PHE A 536 -14.81 -47.73 -29.18
C PHE A 536 -13.84 -46.71 -28.61
N SER A 537 -14.28 -45.47 -28.52
CA SER A 537 -13.51 -44.39 -27.90
C SER A 537 -13.86 -44.25 -26.42
N PHE A 538 -12.84 -44.21 -25.57
CA PHE A 538 -12.97 -44.05 -24.13
C PHE A 538 -11.89 -43.10 -23.60
N THR A 539 -12.06 -42.64 -22.36
CA THR A 539 -11.05 -41.85 -21.67
C THR A 539 -10.10 -42.79 -20.93
N GLU A 540 -8.82 -42.67 -21.21
CA GLU A 540 -7.75 -43.39 -20.51
C GLU A 540 -7.04 -42.43 -19.57
N TYR A 541 -6.81 -42.86 -18.32
CA TYR A 541 -6.08 -42.09 -17.32
C TYR A 541 -4.69 -42.66 -17.10
N PHE A 542 -3.69 -41.80 -16.98
CA PHE A 542 -2.30 -42.18 -16.77
C PHE A 542 -1.60 -41.17 -15.84
N LYS A 543 -0.52 -41.61 -15.21
CA LYS A 543 0.27 -40.77 -14.29
C LYS A 543 1.10 -39.81 -15.12
N CYS A 544 0.94 -38.52 -14.87
CA CYS A 544 1.75 -37.47 -15.48
C CYS A 544 2.33 -36.58 -14.38
N MET A 545 3.46 -35.95 -14.67
CA MET A 545 3.97 -34.86 -13.82
C MET A 545 3.40 -33.55 -14.33
N VAL A 546 2.74 -32.83 -13.44
CA VAL A 546 2.23 -31.47 -13.71
C VAL A 546 3.15 -30.50 -12.97
N ASP A 547 3.61 -29.48 -13.68
CA ASP A 547 4.48 -28.47 -13.08
C ASP A 547 3.75 -27.67 -12.02
N GLY A 548 4.53 -27.22 -11.03
CA GLY A 548 4.00 -26.40 -9.97
C GLY A 548 3.50 -25.06 -10.50
N ALA A 549 2.51 -24.50 -9.83
CA ALA A 549 1.94 -23.21 -10.18
C ALA A 549 1.73 -22.37 -8.92
N THR A 550 1.79 -21.06 -9.08
CA THR A 550 1.59 -20.10 -8.00
C THR A 550 0.30 -19.34 -8.25
N ALA A 551 -0.59 -19.33 -7.27
CA ALA A 551 -1.77 -18.46 -7.26
C ALA A 551 -1.47 -17.26 -6.37
N TYR A 552 -1.59 -16.06 -6.93
CA TYR A 552 -1.44 -14.80 -6.22
C TYR A 552 -2.81 -14.32 -5.74
N TYR A 553 -2.90 -14.01 -4.45
CA TYR A 553 -4.07 -13.35 -3.86
C TYR A 553 -3.96 -11.83 -4.05
N PRO A 554 -5.06 -11.06 -3.84
CA PRO A 554 -4.96 -9.62 -3.78
C PRO A 554 -3.94 -9.19 -2.72
N LYS A 555 -3.18 -8.14 -3.00
CA LYS A 555 -2.24 -7.56 -2.03
C LYS A 555 -3.01 -6.98 -0.85
N LEU A 556 -2.56 -7.32 0.35
CA LEU A 556 -3.00 -6.63 1.55
C LEU A 556 -2.19 -5.35 1.74
N GLN A 557 -2.77 -4.37 2.42
CA GLN A 557 -2.22 -3.02 2.49
C GLN A 557 -1.81 -2.67 3.92
N ILE A 558 -0.68 -1.97 4.03
CA ILE A 558 -0.26 -1.29 5.25
C ILE A 558 -0.27 0.21 4.94
N PRO A 559 -1.26 0.96 5.44
CA PRO A 559 -1.25 2.41 5.32
C PRO A 559 -0.09 2.97 6.16
N TYR A 560 0.54 4.03 5.69
CA TYR A 560 1.54 4.77 6.45
C TYR A 560 1.48 6.27 6.14
N ILE A 561 1.97 7.09 7.07
CA ILE A 561 2.27 8.51 6.80
C ILE A 561 3.77 8.64 6.64
N ARG A 562 4.20 9.27 5.55
CA ARG A 562 5.56 9.78 5.40
C ARG A 562 5.60 11.21 5.90
N LEU A 563 6.38 11.44 6.94
CA LEU A 563 6.58 12.74 7.55
C LEU A 563 7.97 13.27 7.15
N THR A 564 8.04 14.39 6.44
CA THR A 564 9.31 15.05 6.11
C THR A 564 9.48 16.29 7.00
N LEU A 565 10.62 16.41 7.69
CA LEU A 565 10.92 17.41 8.74
C LEU A 565 11.82 18.57 8.27
#